data_AF-A0A833J1L0-F1
#
_entry.id   AF-A0A833J1L0-F1
#
_cell.length_a   1.000
_cell.length_b   1.000
_cell.length_c   1.000
_cell.angle_alpha   90.00
_cell.angle_beta   90.00
_cell.angle_gamma   90.00
#
_symmetry.space_group_name_H-M   'P 1'
#
loop_
_entity.id
_entity.type
_entity.pdbx_description
1 polymer ?
#
loop_
_entity_poly.entity_id
_entity_poly.type
_entity_poly.pdbx_seq_one_letter_code
_entity_poly.pdbx_strand_id
1 'polypeptide(L)' 'MDALVPDDLWAVIEPLLPSEPQKPKGGRPRASDRAALAGIILVLRTGMQWKHLPRSDVGCSGKTSWRRLGVEAQ' A
#
# COMPACT_ATOMS: atom_id res chain seq x y z
N MET A 1 8.49 0.59 8.83
CA MET A 1 8.21 -0.03 7.52
C MET A 1 9.14 -1.20 7.26
N ASP A 2 10.43 -1.00 7.53
CA ASP A 2 11.52 -1.89 7.13
C ASP A 2 11.37 -3.34 7.60
N ALA A 3 10.69 -3.60 8.73
CA ALA A 3 10.39 -4.97 9.17
C ALA A 3 9.26 -5.67 8.39
N LEU A 4 8.33 -4.92 7.80
CA LEU A 4 7.19 -5.47 7.04
C LEU A 4 7.46 -5.51 5.55
N VAL A 5 8.13 -4.47 5.03
CA VAL A 5 8.61 -4.40 3.66
C VAL A 5 10.08 -3.98 3.74
N PRO A 6 11.00 -4.93 3.93
CA PRO A 6 12.45 -4.71 3.82
C PRO A 6 12.84 -4.10 2.46
N ASP A 7 14.00 -3.42 2.40
CA ASP A 7 14.46 -2.73 1.18
C ASP A 7 14.74 -3.68 0.02
N ASP A 8 15.30 -4.85 0.31
CA ASP A 8 15.55 -5.94 -0.64
C ASP A 8 14.25 -6.50 -1.22
N LEU A 9 13.23 -6.71 -0.39
CA LEU A 9 11.89 -7.08 -0.86
C LEU A 9 11.27 -5.96 -1.71
N TRP A 10 11.41 -4.71 -1.27
CA TRP A 10 10.88 -3.56 -2.00
C TRP A 10 11.52 -3.41 -3.38
N ALA A 11 12.84 -3.57 -3.48
CA ALA A 11 13.58 -3.48 -4.73
C ALA A 11 13.10 -4.51 -5.78
N VAL A 12 12.59 -5.67 -5.34
CA VAL A 12 12.01 -6.68 -6.23
C VAL A 12 10.58 -6.33 -6.63
N ILE A 13 9.76 -5.80 -5.71
CA ILE A 13 8.34 -5.55 -5.95
C ILE A 13 8.09 -4.24 -6.70
N GLU A 14 8.77 -3.15 -6.34
CA GLU A 14 8.59 -1.82 -6.91
C GLU A 14 8.54 -1.80 -8.45
N PRO A 15 9.48 -2.43 -9.19
CA PRO A 15 9.45 -2.40 -10.65
C PRO A 15 8.30 -3.19 -11.28
N LEU A 16 7.62 -4.05 -10.51
CA LEU A 16 6.47 -4.83 -10.98
C LEU A 16 5.14 -4.07 -10.84
N LEU A 17 5.14 -2.97 -10.10
CA LEU A 17 3.94 -2.17 -9.87
C LEU A 17 3.64 -1.31 -11.10
N PRO A 18 2.34 -1.09 -11.42
CA PRO A 18 1.98 -0.19 -12.49
C PRO A 18 2.39 1.25 -12.16
N SER A 19 2.85 1.98 -13.17
CA SER A 19 3.16 3.41 -13.05
C SER A 19 1.99 4.18 -12.46
N GLU A 20 2.27 5.17 -11.62
CA GLU A 20 1.23 6.01 -11.06
C GLU A 20 0.50 6.78 -12.19
N PRO A 21 -0.85 6.72 -12.26
CA PRO A 21 -1.61 7.47 -13.25
C PRO A 21 -1.34 8.97 -13.12
N GLN A 22 -1.22 9.64 -14.26
CA GLN A 22 -1.09 11.10 -14.30
C GLN A 22 -2.31 11.77 -13.66
N LYS A 23 -2.07 12.87 -12.94
CA LYS A 23 -3.13 13.69 -12.31
C LYS A 23 -3.09 15.11 -12.86
N PRO A 24 -3.72 15.37 -14.03
CA PRO A 24 -3.68 16.69 -14.68
C PRO A 24 -4.23 17.82 -13.82
N LYS A 25 -5.25 17.50 -12.99
CA LYS A 25 -5.92 18.46 -12.10
C LYS A 25 -5.28 18.56 -10.71
N GLY A 26 -4.18 17.85 -10.47
CA GLY A 26 -3.56 17.75 -9.15
C GLY A 26 -4.46 17.05 -8.12
N GLY A 27 -4.29 17.41 -6.85
CA GLY A 27 -5.03 16.84 -5.72
C GLY A 27 -4.10 16.28 -4.65
N ARG A 28 -4.69 15.64 -3.63
CA ARG A 28 -3.91 15.05 -2.54
C ARG A 28 -2.96 13.98 -3.09
N PRO A 29 -1.66 14.01 -2.72
CA PRO A 29 -0.73 12.94 -3.09
C PRO A 29 -1.27 11.57 -2.67
N ARG A 30 -1.04 10.55 -3.50
CA ARG A 30 -1.37 9.17 -3.14
C ARG A 30 -0.47 8.74 -1.98
N ALA A 31 -0.97 7.82 -1.15
CA ALA A 31 -0.09 7.10 -0.25
C ALA A 31 0.93 6.29 -1.06
N SER A 32 2.16 6.19 -0.56
CA SER A 32 3.21 5.42 -1.23
C SER A 32 2.82 3.96 -1.39
N ASP A 33 3.31 3.35 -2.45
CA ASP A 33 3.00 1.97 -2.79
C ASP A 33 3.57 1.00 -1.74
N ARG A 34 4.75 1.33 -1.20
CA ARG A 34 5.37 0.62 -0.08
C ARG A 34 4.51 0.64 1.19
N ALA A 35 3.90 1.78 1.51
CA ALA A 35 2.99 1.89 2.65
C ALA A 35 1.71 1.06 2.45
N ALA A 36 1.17 1.04 1.22
CA ALA A 36 0.03 0.20 0.90
C ALA A 36 0.36 -1.28 1.03
N LEU A 37 1.50 -1.72 0.50
CA LEU A 37 2.01 -3.09 0.61
C LEU A 37 2.23 -3.51 2.06
N ALA A 38 2.85 -2.65 2.89
CA ALA A 38 3.03 -2.92 4.31
C ALA A 38 1.68 -3.14 5.02
N GLY A 39 0.68 -2.34 4.70
CA GLY A 39 -0.68 -2.51 5.20
C GLY A 39 -1.35 -3.81 4.76
N ILE A 40 -1.16 -4.21 3.50
CA ILE A 40 -1.66 -5.50 2.97
C ILE A 40 -1.00 -6.66 3.72
N ILE A 41 0.33 -6.68 3.81
CA ILE A 41 1.10 -7.74 4.50
C ILE A 41 0.69 -7.85 5.97
N LEU A 42 0.52 -6.73 6.67
CA LEU A 42 0.13 -6.75 8.08
C LEU A 42 -1.25 -7.36 8.29
N VAL A 43 -2.24 -7.01 7.44
CA VAL A 43 -3.58 -7.63 7.48
C VAL A 43 -3.50 -9.12 7.19
N LEU A 44 -2.74 -9.53 6.17
CA LEU A 44 -2.59 -10.94 5.81
C LEU A 44 -1.90 -11.76 6.91
N ARG A 45 -0.92 -11.18 7.61
CA ARG A 45 -0.21 -11.83 8.72
C ARG A 45 -1.06 -11.97 9.98
N THR A 46 -1.88 -10.98 10.28
CA THR A 46 -2.61 -10.89 11.56
C THR A 46 -4.06 -11.32 11.48
N GLY A 47 -4.64 -11.38 10.27
CA GLY A 47 -6.07 -11.62 10.06
C GLY A 47 -6.97 -10.47 10.54
N MET A 48 -6.41 -9.31 10.87
CA MET A 48 -7.20 -8.19 11.38
C MET A 48 -8.11 -7.61 10.29
N GLN A 49 -9.24 -7.03 10.69
CA GLN A 49 -10.10 -6.31 9.75
C GLN A 49 -9.39 -5.07 9.21
N TRP A 50 -9.56 -4.76 7.91
CA TRP A 50 -8.98 -3.57 7.27
C TRP A 50 -9.24 -2.26 8.03
N LYS A 51 -10.41 -2.12 8.66
CA LYS A 51 -10.79 -0.92 9.42
C LYS A 51 -9.97 -0.72 10.71
N HIS A 52 -9.33 -1.78 11.21
CA HIS A 52 -8.49 -1.76 12.41
C HIS A 52 -6.99 -1.58 12.09
N LEU A 53 -6.61 -1.51 10.82
CA LEU A 53 -5.21 -1.34 10.43
C LEU A 53 -4.66 -0.01 11.00
N PRO A 54 -3.58 -0.05 11.83
CA PRO A 54 -3.04 1.14 12.48
C PRO A 54 -2.33 2.03 11.47
N ARG A 55 -2.96 3.15 11.12
CA ARG A 55 -2.41 4.11 10.14
C ARG A 55 -1.09 4.73 10.57
N SER A 56 -0.87 4.92 11.88
CA SER A 56 0.40 5.39 12.45
C SER A 56 1.55 4.48 12.06
N ASP A 57 1.29 3.18 12.00
CA ASP A 57 2.33 2.17 11.88
C ASP A 57 2.60 1.83 10.42
N VAL A 58 1.59 1.93 9.54
CA VAL A 58 1.69 1.60 8.09
C VAL A 58 1.72 2.79 7.14
N GLY A 59 1.36 3.99 7.61
CA GLY A 59 1.37 5.22 6.80
C GLY A 59 0.14 5.41 5.90
N CYS A 60 -0.79 4.45 5.84
CA CYS A 60 -2.04 4.57 5.10
C CYS A 60 -3.21 3.89 5.82
N SER A 61 -4.44 4.14 5.34
CA SER A 61 -5.63 3.49 5.89
C SER A 61 -5.82 2.10 5.29
N GLY A 62 -6.45 1.17 6.00
CA GLY A 62 -6.74 -0.14 5.43
C GLY A 62 -7.66 -0.11 4.21
N LYS A 63 -8.55 0.89 4.08
CA LYS A 63 -9.30 1.14 2.83
C LYS A 63 -8.37 1.47 1.66
N THR A 64 -7.28 2.19 1.90
CA THR A 64 -6.28 2.48 0.87
C THR A 64 -5.56 1.20 0.47
N SER A 65 -5.06 0.42 1.44
CA SER A 65 -4.45 -0.89 1.18
C SER A 65 -5.37 -1.83 0.41
N TRP A 66 -6.64 -1.94 0.80
CA TRP A 66 -7.63 -2.77 0.10
C TRP A 66 -7.80 -2.36 -1.37
N ARG A 67 -7.95 -1.05 -1.64
CA ARG A 67 -8.05 -0.54 -3.02
C ARG A 67 -6.78 -0.76 -3.85
N ARG A 68 -5.63 -1.01 -3.21
CA ARG A 68 -4.38 -1.34 -3.91
C ARG A 68 -4.21 -2.84 -4.14
N LEU A 69 -4.84 -3.68 -3.31
CA LEU A 69 -4.83 -5.13 -3.46
C LEU A 69 -5.74 -5.56 -4.61
N GLY A 70 -6.90 -4.95 -4.75
CA GLY A 70 -7.82 -5.19 -5.86
C GLY A 70 -7.40 -4.39 -7.09
N VAL A 71 -6.91 -5.08 -8.12
CA VAL A 71 -6.86 -4.53 -9.48
C VAL A 71 -8.30 -4.53 -10.00
N GLU A 72 -9.08 -3.49 -9.71
CA GLU A 72 -10.09 -3.10 -10.69
C GLU A 72 -9.32 -2.46 -11.85
N ALA A 73 -9.16 -3.25 -12.91
CA ALA A 73 -8.77 -2.75 -14.21
C ALA A 73 -9.79 -1.67 -14.63
N GLN A 74 -9.29 -0.45 -14.86
CA GLN A 74 -9.95 0.63 -15.62
C GLN A 74 -11.29 1.15 -15.09
#